data_AF-A0A9D4TRR2-F1
#
_entry.id   AF-A0A9D4TRR2-F1
#
_cell.length_a   1.000
_cell.length_b   1.000
_cell.length_c   1.000
_cell.angle_alpha   90.00
_cell.angle_beta   90.00
_cell.angle_gamma   90.00
#
_symmetry.space_group_name_H-M   'P 1'
#
loop_
_entity.id
_entity.type
_entity.pdbx_description
1 polymer ?
#
loop_
_entity_poly.entity_id
_entity_poly.type
_entity_poly.pdbx_seq_one_letter_code
_entity_poly.pdbx_strand_id
1 'polypeptide(L)'
;MLPFSRTETLSPAQADRVKRRCGVAAGTLQQCLAANPTNPDVCSSLETQVVHCQAEVVCMQLAADHQRCFKRVVNSQGTIPFSACDKEVAAMKQCLRRFKLYPYTSSSSSSGGGGSGGGSRRPAR
;
A
#
# COMPACT_ATOMS: atom_id res chain seq x y z
N MET A 1 -24.97 17.10 -12.96
CA MET A 1 -24.95 15.74 -12.39
C MET A 1 -23.51 15.39 -12.02
N LEU A 2 -23.17 15.35 -10.74
CA LEU A 2 -21.83 15.00 -10.25
C LEU A 2 -21.80 13.49 -9.94
N PRO A 3 -20.97 12.67 -10.58
CA PRO A 3 -20.75 11.31 -10.10
C PRO A 3 -19.83 11.42 -8.89
N PHE A 4 -20.40 11.41 -7.69
CA PHE A 4 -19.64 11.18 -6.48
C PHE A 4 -18.88 9.87 -6.66
N SER A 5 -17.57 9.95 -6.86
CA SER A 5 -16.67 8.80 -6.85
C SER A 5 -16.88 8.09 -5.52
N ARG A 6 -17.68 7.02 -5.52
CA ARG A 6 -17.97 6.23 -4.33
C ARG A 6 -16.65 5.67 -3.85
N THR A 7 -16.08 6.33 -2.83
CA THR A 7 -15.01 5.74 -2.05
C THR A 7 -15.63 4.53 -1.38
N GLU A 8 -15.12 3.36 -1.69
CA GLU A 8 -15.66 2.11 -1.18
C GLU A 8 -15.01 1.88 0.18
N THR A 9 -15.83 1.83 1.24
CA THR A 9 -15.32 1.59 2.59
C THR A 9 -15.07 0.10 2.74
N LEU A 10 -13.85 -0.28 3.14
CA LEU A 10 -13.51 -1.67 3.43
C LEU A 10 -14.42 -2.22 4.53
N SER A 11 -14.87 -3.47 4.38
CA SER A 11 -15.47 -4.20 5.49
C SER A 11 -14.47 -4.29 6.66
N PRO A 12 -14.92 -4.20 7.93
CA PRO A 12 -14.03 -4.34 9.08
C PRO A 12 -13.23 -5.65 9.04
N ALA A 13 -13.84 -6.75 8.57
CA ALA A 13 -13.15 -8.03 8.40
C ALA A 13 -12.04 -7.98 7.34
N GLN A 14 -12.22 -7.18 6.28
CA GLN A 14 -11.18 -6.98 5.25
C GLN A 14 -10.06 -6.08 5.77
N ALA A 15 -10.41 -5.00 6.48
CA ALA A 15 -9.44 -4.10 7.08
C ALA A 15 -8.53 -4.84 8.08
N ASP A 16 -9.10 -5.70 8.93
CA ASP A 16 -8.33 -6.53 9.85
C ASP A 16 -7.43 -7.54 9.13
N ARG A 17 -7.92 -8.17 8.06
CA ARG A 17 -7.11 -9.10 7.26
C ARG A 17 -5.95 -8.39 6.58
N VAL A 18 -6.18 -7.21 5.99
CA VAL A 18 -5.14 -6.37 5.41
C VAL A 18 -4.10 -6.01 6.47
N LYS A 19 -4.54 -5.52 7.65
CA LYS A 19 -3.64 -5.13 8.74
C LYS A 19 -2.81 -6.32 9.25
N ARG A 20 -3.41 -7.49 9.43
CA ARG A 20 -2.72 -8.69 9.94
C ARG A 20 -1.72 -9.27 8.94
N ARG A 21 -2.08 -9.36 7.66
CA ARG A 21 -1.22 -9.98 6.63
C ARG A 21 -0.19 -9.00 6.07
N CYS A 22 -0.59 -7.77 5.81
CA CYS A 22 0.21 -6.78 5.08
C CYS A 22 0.78 -5.69 5.99
N GLY A 23 0.43 -5.65 7.28
CA GLY A 23 0.86 -4.59 8.20
C GLY A 23 2.37 -4.48 8.35
N VAL A 24 3.08 -5.62 8.38
CA VAL A 24 4.56 -5.64 8.44
C VAL A 24 5.15 -5.02 7.17
N ALA A 25 4.73 -5.48 6.00
CA ALA A 25 5.23 -4.98 4.71
C ALA A 25 4.87 -3.49 4.49
N ALA A 26 3.69 -3.07 4.92
CA ALA A 26 3.27 -1.67 4.88
C ALA A 26 4.15 -0.81 5.82
N GLY A 27 4.46 -1.31 7.02
CA GLY A 27 5.38 -0.64 7.95
C GLY A 27 6.80 -0.54 7.40
N THR A 28 7.33 -1.58 6.77
CA THR A 28 8.65 -1.54 6.14
C THR A 28 8.70 -0.59 4.95
N LEU A 29 7.64 -0.52 4.15
CA LEU A 29 7.52 0.47 3.07
C LEU A 29 7.53 1.90 3.63
N GLN A 30 6.79 2.17 4.71
CA GLN A 30 6.81 3.48 5.35
C GLN A 30 8.20 3.86 5.86
N GLN A 31 8.91 2.92 6.49
CA GLN A 31 10.29 3.14 6.92
C GLN A 31 11.23 3.41 5.74
N CYS A 32 11.08 2.68 4.64
CA CYS A 32 11.86 2.90 3.42
C CYS A 32 11.62 4.30 2.84
N LEU A 33 10.35 4.71 2.73
CA LEU A 33 9.97 6.03 2.22
C LEU A 33 10.44 7.17 3.15
N ALA A 34 10.43 6.94 4.47
CA ALA A 34 10.95 7.89 5.45
C ALA A 34 12.49 8.00 5.40
N ALA A 35 13.18 6.89 5.14
CA ALA A 35 14.64 6.86 5.01
C ALA A 35 15.13 7.46 3.68
N ASN A 36 14.31 7.44 2.63
CA ASN A 36 14.66 7.91 1.28
C ASN A 36 13.72 9.02 0.79
N PRO A 37 13.64 10.17 1.48
CA PRO A 37 12.70 11.24 1.12
C PRO A 37 13.00 11.87 -0.26
N THR A 38 14.27 11.86 -0.68
CA THR A 38 14.71 12.43 -1.95
C THR A 38 14.46 11.51 -3.15
N ASN A 39 14.47 10.19 -2.92
CA ASN A 39 14.36 9.17 -3.97
C ASN A 39 13.41 8.03 -3.53
N PRO A 40 12.08 8.27 -3.54
CA PRO A 40 11.11 7.26 -3.13
C PRO A 40 11.07 6.04 -4.06
N ASP A 41 11.56 6.17 -5.30
CA ASP A 41 11.62 5.09 -6.29
C ASP A 41 12.50 3.91 -5.86
N VAL A 42 13.43 4.13 -4.92
CA VAL A 42 14.24 3.05 -4.31
C VAL A 42 13.33 2.04 -3.58
N CYS A 43 12.17 2.49 -3.11
CA CYS A 43 11.18 1.67 -2.41
C CYS A 43 10.14 1.04 -3.36
N SER A 44 10.25 1.21 -4.68
CA SER A 44 9.29 0.72 -5.69
C SER A 44 9.03 -0.79 -5.63
N SER A 45 10.06 -1.59 -5.33
CA SER A 45 9.92 -3.04 -5.15
C SER A 45 9.07 -3.38 -3.91
N LEU A 46 9.31 -2.69 -2.78
CA LEU A 46 8.50 -2.84 -1.57
C LEU A 46 7.07 -2.34 -1.80
N GLU A 47 6.91 -1.23 -2.52
CA GLU A 47 5.60 -0.70 -2.88
C GLU A 47 4.79 -1.75 -3.64
N THR A 48 5.38 -2.37 -4.66
CA THR A 48 4.72 -3.40 -5.46
C THR A 48 4.33 -4.61 -4.61
N GLN A 49 5.17 -5.01 -3.66
CA GLN A 49 4.87 -6.10 -2.73
C GLN A 49 3.69 -5.76 -1.80
N VAL A 50 3.63 -4.54 -1.28
CA VAL A 50 2.51 -4.06 -0.44
C VAL A 50 1.22 -3.97 -1.26
N VAL A 51 1.29 -3.42 -2.48
CA VAL A 51 0.16 -3.35 -3.43
C VAL A 51 -0.40 -4.75 -3.67
N HIS A 52 0.46 -5.72 -3.98
CA HIS A 52 0.04 -7.09 -4.21
C HIS A 52 -0.63 -7.71 -2.96
N CYS A 53 -0.01 -7.58 -1.79
CA CYS A 53 -0.56 -8.11 -0.54
C CYS A 53 -1.95 -7.54 -0.23
N GLN A 54 -2.14 -6.24 -0.40
CA GLN A 54 -3.44 -5.60 -0.18
C GLN A 54 -4.46 -6.00 -1.25
N ALA A 55 -4.03 -6.08 -2.51
CA ALA A 55 -4.87 -6.52 -3.62
C ALA A 55 -5.34 -7.98 -3.43
N GLU A 56 -4.56 -8.87 -2.83
CA GLU A 56 -5.02 -10.23 -2.50
C GLU A 56 -6.25 -10.26 -1.59
N VAL A 57 -6.47 -9.22 -0.78
CA VAL A 57 -7.62 -9.17 0.15
C VAL A 57 -8.81 -8.44 -0.46
N VAL A 58 -8.54 -7.37 -1.21
CA VAL A 58 -9.58 -6.44 -1.66
C VAL A 58 -9.89 -6.56 -3.16
N CYS A 59 -8.89 -6.90 -3.96
CA CYS A 59 -8.92 -6.90 -5.42
C CYS A 59 -8.43 -8.27 -5.95
N MET A 60 -8.98 -9.37 -5.42
CA MET A 60 -8.42 -10.72 -5.56
C MET A 60 -8.13 -11.13 -7.01
N GLN A 61 -8.99 -10.73 -7.94
CA GLN A 61 -8.87 -11.09 -9.35
C GLN A 61 -7.67 -10.40 -10.02
N LEU A 62 -7.42 -9.13 -9.68
CA LEU A 62 -6.26 -8.37 -10.16
C LEU A 62 -4.96 -8.91 -9.56
N ALA A 63 -4.98 -9.32 -8.29
CA ALA A 63 -3.84 -9.98 -7.66
C ALA A 63 -3.51 -11.31 -8.34
N ALA A 64 -4.53 -12.12 -8.66
CA ALA A 64 -4.34 -13.37 -9.38
C ALA A 64 -3.74 -13.18 -10.79
N ASP A 65 -4.18 -12.14 -11.51
CA ASP A 65 -3.65 -11.82 -12.83
C ASP A 65 -2.19 -11.34 -12.75
N HIS A 66 -1.86 -10.49 -11.78
CA HIS A 66 -0.46 -10.14 -11.50
C HIS A 66 0.38 -11.39 -11.18
N GLN A 67 -0.12 -12.29 -10.35
CA GLN A 67 0.59 -13.53 -9.99
C GLN A 67 0.82 -14.43 -11.21
N ARG A 68 -0.13 -14.51 -12.15
CA ARG A 68 0.03 -15.25 -13.41
C ARG A 68 1.11 -14.60 -14.29
N CYS A 69 1.09 -13.28 -14.43
CA CYS A 69 2.11 -12.55 -15.16
C CYS A 69 3.50 -12.76 -14.53
N PHE A 70 3.61 -12.60 -13.21
CA PHE A 70 4.85 -12.77 -12.47
C PHE A 70 5.42 -14.19 -12.63
N LYS A 71 4.57 -15.23 -12.54
CA LYS A 71 5.00 -16.61 -12.82
C LYS A 71 5.54 -16.77 -14.24
N ARG A 72 4.91 -16.15 -15.24
CA ARG A 72 5.41 -16.17 -16.62
C ARG A 72 6.78 -15.50 -16.72
N VAL A 73 6.97 -14.34 -16.09
CA VAL A 73 8.25 -13.62 -16.07
C VAL A 73 9.34 -14.45 -15.40
N VAL A 74 9.09 -15.01 -14.22
CA VAL A 74 10.06 -15.86 -13.50
C VAL A 74 10.41 -17.12 -14.31
N ASN A 75 9.41 -17.76 -14.92
CA ASN A 75 9.62 -18.94 -15.75
C ASN A 75 10.34 -18.63 -17.07
N SER A 76 10.40 -17.37 -17.49
CA SER A 76 11.11 -16.94 -18.69
C SER A 76 12.64 -16.89 -18.51
N GLN A 77 13.15 -17.11 -17.28
CA GLN A 77 14.59 -17.11 -16.97
C GLN A 77 15.33 -15.86 -17.48
N GLY A 78 14.65 -14.69 -17.48
CA GLY A 78 15.23 -13.41 -17.90
C GLY A 78 15.00 -13.02 -19.35
N THR A 79 14.23 -13.78 -20.14
CA THR A 79 13.80 -13.33 -21.49
C THR A 79 12.72 -12.25 -21.43
N ILE A 80 11.89 -12.24 -20.38
CA ILE A 80 10.84 -11.23 -20.20
C ILE A 80 11.25 -10.30 -19.05
N PRO A 81 11.23 -8.97 -19.25
CA PRO A 81 11.54 -8.03 -18.18
C PRO A 81 10.44 -8.01 -17.12
N PHE A 82 10.79 -7.68 -15.87
CA PHE A 82 9.82 -7.51 -14.78
C PHE A 82 8.76 -6.43 -15.07
N SER A 83 9.08 -5.43 -15.89
CA SER A 83 8.14 -4.40 -16.35
C SER A 83 7.01 -4.95 -17.25
N ALA A 84 7.09 -6.21 -17.70
CA ALA A 84 6.02 -6.84 -18.46
C ALA A 84 4.70 -6.94 -17.66
N CYS A 85 4.76 -6.88 -16.33
CA CYS A 85 3.60 -6.94 -15.44
C CYS A 85 3.14 -5.57 -14.91
N ASP A 86 3.66 -4.46 -15.46
CA ASP A 86 3.34 -3.10 -14.99
C ASP A 86 1.86 -2.76 -15.17
N LYS A 87 1.19 -3.37 -16.15
CA LYS A 87 -0.24 -3.17 -16.42
C LYS A 87 -1.09 -3.70 -15.26
N GLU A 88 -0.74 -4.89 -14.76
CA GLU A 88 -1.40 -5.55 -13.64
C GLU A 88 -1.13 -4.79 -12.34
N VAL A 89 0.10 -4.30 -12.14
CA VAL A 89 0.43 -3.42 -11.01
C VAL A 89 -0.38 -2.12 -11.04
N ALA A 90 -0.50 -1.48 -12.22
CA ALA A 90 -1.31 -0.27 -12.38
C ALA A 90 -2.79 -0.53 -12.08
N ALA A 91 -3.34 -1.66 -12.53
CA ALA A 91 -4.71 -2.05 -12.24
C ALA A 91 -4.94 -2.28 -10.74
N MET A 92 -4.03 -2.97 -10.06
CA MET A 92 -4.08 -3.16 -8.60
C MET A 92 -4.04 -1.81 -7.87
N LYS A 93 -3.13 -0.91 -8.24
CA LYS A 93 -3.05 0.45 -7.68
C LYS A 93 -4.36 1.21 -7.87
N GLN A 94 -4.96 1.14 -9.05
CA GLN A 94 -6.23 1.81 -9.35
C GLN A 94 -7.38 1.25 -8.50
N CYS A 95 -7.41 -0.06 -8.27
CA CYS A 95 -8.38 -0.68 -7.37
C CYS A 95 -8.18 -0.20 -5.92
N LEU A 96 -6.95 -0.22 -5.41
CA LEU A 96 -6.63 0.22 -4.04
C LEU A 96 -6.92 1.71 -3.78
N ARG A 97 -6.85 2.57 -4.80
CA ARG A 97 -7.26 3.99 -4.70
C ARG A 97 -8.73 4.13 -4.30
N ARG A 98 -9.61 3.22 -4.74
CA ARG A 98 -11.05 3.24 -4.38
C ARG A 98 -11.27 3.05 -2.88
N PHE A 99 -10.35 2.35 -2.22
CA PHE A 99 -10.38 2.01 -0.80
C PHE A 99 -9.46 2.91 0.05
N LYS A 100 -8.87 3.97 -0.53
CA LYS A 100 -7.89 4.86 0.12
C LYS A 100 -6.67 4.12 0.68
N LEU A 101 -6.32 2.98 0.10
CA LEU A 101 -5.12 2.22 0.46
C LEU A 101 -3.88 2.66 -0.34
N TYR A 102 -4.06 3.52 -1.35
CA TYR A 102 -3.02 4.03 -2.25
C TYR A 102 -3.32 5.50 -2.63
N PRO A 103 -2.32 6.38 -2.84
CA PRO A 103 -0.86 6.18 -2.78
C PRO A 103 -0.29 6.07 -1.36
N TYR A 104 0.85 5.41 -1.21
CA TYR A 104 1.62 5.41 0.04
C TYR A 104 2.50 6.65 0.06
N THR A 105 2.12 7.61 0.88
CA THR A 105 2.90 8.83 1.07
C THR A 105 3.81 8.66 2.30
N SER A 106 5.05 9.12 2.21
CA SER A 106 5.95 9.31 3.37
C SER A 106 5.34 10.27 4.41
N SER A 107 4.40 11.10 3.96
CA SER A 107 3.65 12.03 4.79
C SER A 107 2.19 11.63 4.83
N SER A 108 1.62 11.61 6.04
CA SER A 108 0.19 11.76 6.35
C SER A 108 -0.64 10.48 6.50
N SER A 109 -1.20 10.29 7.70
CA SER A 109 -2.62 10.64 7.96
C SER A 109 -3.24 9.71 9.01
N SER A 110 -2.70 9.71 10.22
CA SER A 110 -3.52 9.38 11.39
C SER A 110 -4.58 10.46 11.53
N SER A 111 -5.71 10.21 10.88
CA SER A 111 -6.98 10.89 11.13
C SER A 111 -7.44 10.44 12.51
N GLY A 112 -6.91 11.04 13.56
CA GLY A 112 -7.25 10.78 14.95
C GLY A 112 -7.17 12.09 15.72
N GLY A 113 -8.31 12.74 15.89
CA GLY A 113 -8.41 14.02 16.58
C GLY A 113 -8.11 13.92 18.07
N GLY A 114 -7.80 15.08 18.67
CA GLY A 114 -8.04 15.33 20.09
C GLY A 114 -6.82 15.83 20.85
N GLY A 115 -6.83 17.13 21.18
CA GLY A 115 -6.33 17.60 22.47
C GLY A 115 -4.97 18.29 22.46
N SER A 116 -5.01 19.60 22.25
CA SER A 116 -4.04 20.53 22.84
C SER A 116 -3.94 20.30 24.35
N GLY A 117 -2.73 20.03 24.84
CA GLY A 117 -2.44 19.88 26.26
C GLY A 117 -1.00 20.27 26.53
N GLY A 118 -0.71 21.56 26.47
CA GLY A 118 0.55 22.10 26.91
C GLY A 118 0.71 22.01 28.43
N GLY A 119 1.97 21.98 28.88
CA GLY A 119 2.31 22.49 30.20
C GLY A 119 2.92 21.49 31.18
N SER A 120 4.24 21.64 31.34
CA SER A 120 4.90 21.86 32.63
C SER A 120 5.21 20.67 33.56
N ARG A 121 6.54 20.53 33.75
CA ARG A 121 7.27 20.36 35.02
C ARG A 121 7.34 18.95 35.64
N ARG A 122 8.53 18.36 35.49
CA ARG A 122 9.17 17.50 36.51
C ARG A 122 9.20 18.22 37.85
N PRO A 123 9.15 17.47 38.96
CA PRO A 123 10.26 17.56 39.89
C PRO A 123 10.86 16.18 40.21
N ALA A 124 12.15 16.24 40.50
CA ALA A 124 12.96 15.15 40.99
C ALA A 124 12.58 14.77 42.42
N ARG A 125 12.67 13.47 42.73
CA ARG A 125 13.30 13.01 43.96
C ARG A 125 13.77 11.57 43.81
#